data_AF-A0A6F9C801-F1
#
_entry.id   AF-A0A6F9C801-F1
#
_cell.length_a   1.000
_cell.length_b   1.000
_cell.length_c   1.000
_cell.angle_alpha   90.00
_cell.angle_beta   90.00
_cell.angle_gamma   90.00
#
_symmetry.space_group_name_H-M   'P 1'
#
loop_
_entity.id
_entity.type
_entity.pdbx_description
1 polymer ?
#
loop_
_entity_poly.entity_id
_entity_poly.type
_entity_poly.pdbx_seq_one_letter_code
_entity_poly.pdbx_strand_id
1 'polypeptide(L)' 'MNPDITRERENATFNVEKLTHILDGGIEKTKRRREIESLVISDPDFQSEDLNFLSRSERYDAAVKKSAQMILKLR' A
#
# COMPACT_ATOMS: atom_id res chain seq x y z
N MET A 1 16.91 6.68 5.85
CA MET A 1 16.84 5.21 5.68
C MET A 1 17.92 4.57 6.54
N ASN A 2 17.66 3.43 7.18
CA ASN A 2 18.64 2.79 8.07
C ASN A 2 19.88 2.30 7.25
N PRO A 3 21.12 2.61 7.67
CA PRO A 3 22.35 2.24 6.95
C PRO A 3 22.52 0.74 6.67
N ASP A 4 22.09 -0.13 7.59
CA ASP A 4 22.18 -1.57 7.38
C ASP A 4 21.24 -2.04 6.27
N ILE A 5 20.03 -1.47 6.20
CA ILE A 5 19.08 -1.77 5.11
C ILE A 5 19.64 -1.27 3.77
N THR A 6 20.32 -0.12 3.76
CA THR A 6 20.95 0.39 2.53
C THR A 6 22.02 -0.57 2.02
N ARG A 7 22.89 -1.05 2.91
CA ARG A 7 23.94 -2.02 2.59
C ARG A 7 23.36 -3.31 1.98
N GLU A 8 22.29 -3.85 2.59
CA GLU A 8 21.61 -5.04 2.07
C GLU A 8 20.98 -4.81 0.69
N ARG A 9 20.41 -3.62 0.43
CA ARG A 9 19.83 -3.29 -0.88
C ARG A 9 20.89 -3.10 -1.96
N GLU A 10 22.05 -2.55 -1.62
CA GLU A 10 23.17 -2.37 -2.55
C GLU A 10 23.81 -3.70 -2.96
N ASN A 11 23.79 -4.70 -2.07
CA ASN A 11 24.31 -6.05 -2.34
C ASN A 11 23.40 -6.89 -3.26
N ALA A 12 22.25 -6.38 -3.70
CA ALA A 12 21.34 -7.12 -4.56
C ALA A 12 21.95 -7.38 -5.95
N THR A 13 21.98 -8.64 -6.38
CA THR A 13 22.58 -9.07 -7.66
C THR A 13 21.63 -9.00 -8.87
N PHE A 14 20.41 -8.49 -8.67
CA PHE A 14 19.39 -8.38 -9.70
C PHE A 14 18.59 -7.09 -9.56
N ASN A 15 17.91 -6.69 -10.64
CA ASN A 15 17.06 -5.51 -10.63
C ASN A 15 15.68 -5.84 -10.06
N VAL A 16 15.38 -5.32 -8.87
CA VAL A 16 14.11 -5.50 -8.15
C VAL A 16 12.91 -4.95 -8.93
N GLU A 17 13.10 -3.89 -9.73
CA GLU A 17 12.03 -3.30 -10.55
C GLU A 17 11.58 -4.29 -11.63
N LYS A 18 12.53 -4.97 -12.29
CA LYS A 18 12.21 -6.01 -13.28
C LYS A 18 11.45 -7.17 -12.64
N LEU A 19 11.86 -7.60 -11.45
CA LEU A 19 11.14 -8.63 -10.70
C LEU A 19 9.70 -8.17 -10.38
N THR A 20 9.54 -6.92 -9.95
CA THR A 20 8.22 -6.33 -9.66
C THR A 20 7.31 -6.36 -10.89
N HIS A 21 7.84 -6.01 -12.06
CA HIS A 21 7.08 -6.10 -13.32
C HIS A 21 6.67 -7.54 -13.66
N ILE A 22 7.50 -8.53 -13.37
CA ILE A 22 7.15 -9.94 -13.56
C ILE A 22 6.01 -10.33 -12.63
N LEU A 23 6.07 -9.94 -11.35
CA LEU A 23 5.05 -10.25 -10.34
C LEU A 23 3.69 -9.59 -10.65
N ASP A 24 3.72 -8.30 -11.03
CA ASP A 24 2.50 -7.55 -11.38
C ASP A 24 1.97 -7.93 -12.78
N GLY A 25 2.73 -8.68 -13.58
CA GLY A 25 2.36 -9.10 -14.93
C GLY A 25 2.50 -8.01 -16.00
N GLY A 26 3.42 -7.06 -15.80
CA GLY A 26 3.82 -6.03 -16.76
C GLY A 26 4.11 -4.67 -16.12
N ILE A 27 4.84 -3.82 -16.86
CA ILE A 27 5.23 -2.46 -16.43
C ILE A 27 3.99 -1.61 -16.17
N GLU A 28 3.01 -1.66 -17.07
CA GLU A 28 1.76 -0.89 -16.94
C GLU A 28 0.96 -1.27 -15.69
N LYS A 29 0.94 -2.55 -15.33
CA LYS A 29 0.26 -3.03 -14.12
C LYS A 29 0.99 -2.60 -12.85
N THR A 30 2.32 -2.65 -12.83
CA THR A 30 3.11 -2.08 -11.72
C THR A 30 2.84 -0.59 -11.56
N LYS A 31 2.85 0.17 -12.67
CA LYS A 31 2.59 1.61 -12.65
C LYS A 31 1.19 1.91 -12.13
N ARG A 32 0.18 1.20 -12.63
CA ARG A 32 -1.21 1.36 -12.20
C ARG A 32 -1.41 1.00 -10.73
N ARG A 33 -0.79 -0.08 -10.24
CA ARG A 33 -0.83 -0.46 -8.82
C ARG A 33 -0.24 0.64 -7.94
N ARG A 34 0.95 1.15 -8.27
CA ARG A 34 1.61 2.23 -7.52
C ARG A 34 0.81 3.53 -7.52
N GLU A 35 0.15 3.86 -8.64
CA GLU A 35 -0.74 5.01 -8.73
C GLU A 35 -1.92 4.86 -7.77
N ILE A 36 -2.61 3.71 -7.78
CA ILE A 36 -3.73 3.44 -6.86
C ILE A 36 -3.27 3.45 -5.40
N GLU A 37 -2.14 2.81 -5.09
CA GLU A 37 -1.55 2.84 -3.74
C GLU A 37 -1.28 4.27 -3.27
N SER A 38 -0.69 5.10 -4.14
CA SER A 38 -0.42 6.51 -3.84
C SER A 38 -1.71 7.29 -3.56
N LEU A 39 -2.76 7.09 -4.36
CA LEU A 39 -4.07 7.73 -4.16
C LEU A 39 -4.68 7.35 -2.81
N VAL A 40 -4.64 6.07 -2.44
CA VAL A 40 -5.21 5.59 -1.17
C VAL A 40 -4.38 6.06 0.03
N ILE A 41 -3.05 6.01 -0.05
CA ILE A 41 -2.15 6.40 1.05
C ILE A 41 -2.20 7.92 1.28
N SER A 42 -2.35 8.71 0.23
CA SER A 42 -2.41 10.17 0.35
C SER A 42 -3.77 10.69 0.82
N ASP A 43 -4.84 9.91 0.69
CA ASP A 43 -6.20 10.32 1.07
C ASP A 43 -6.43 10.16 2.59
N PRO A 44 -6.69 11.26 3.34
CA PRO A 44 -6.96 11.21 4.77
C PRO A 44 -8.16 10.35 5.16
N ASP A 45 -9.13 10.13 4.26
CA ASP A 45 -10.33 9.33 4.54
C ASP A 45 -10.01 7.84 4.76
N PHE A 46 -8.87 7.36 4.24
CA PHE A 46 -8.38 6.00 4.42
C PHE A 46 -7.37 5.85 5.55
N GLN A 47 -6.93 6.96 6.15
CA GLN A 47 -6.07 6.93 7.32
C GLN A 47 -6.87 6.46 8.54
N SER A 48 -6.27 5.57 9.34
CA SER A 48 -6.81 5.17 10.63
C SER A 48 -5.67 4.95 11.60
N GLU A 49 -5.99 4.97 12.89
CA GLU A 49 -5.09 4.45 13.91
C GLU A 49 -4.70 3.01 13.59
N ASP A 50 -3.55 2.61 14.17
CA ASP A 50 -3.12 1.22 14.11
C ASP A 50 -4.24 0.34 14.67
N LEU A 51 -4.65 -0.63 13.86
CA LEU A 51 -5.70 -1.59 14.22
C LEU A 51 -5.39 -2.28 15.56
N ASN A 52 -4.11 -2.43 15.92
CA ASN A 52 -3.68 -3.04 17.18
C ASN A 52 -4.11 -2.25 18.43
N PHE A 53 -4.33 -0.94 18.31
CA PHE A 53 -4.82 -0.11 19.42
C PHE A 53 -6.35 -0.03 19.49
N LEU A 54 -7.05 -0.57 18.48
CA LEU A 54 -8.50 -0.59 18.42
C LEU A 54 -9.06 -1.89 19.00
N SER A 55 -10.15 -1.76 19.76
CA SER A 55 -10.99 -2.89 20.16
C SER A 55 -11.63 -3.56 18.93
N ARG A 56 -12.17 -4.77 19.11
CA ARG A 56 -12.85 -5.49 18.02
C ARG A 56 -13.99 -4.68 17.38
N SER A 57 -14.75 -3.92 18.18
CA SER A 57 -15.85 -3.10 17.68
C SER A 57 -15.33 -1.94 16.83
N GLU A 58 -14.33 -1.22 17.33
CA GLU A 58 -13.74 -0.09 16.62
C GLU A 58 -13.06 -0.52 15.31
N ARG A 59 -12.41 -1.69 15.28
CA ARG A 59 -11.89 -2.28 14.04
C ARG A 59 -12.99 -2.53 13.01
N TYR A 60 -14.14 -3.04 13.46
CA TYR A 60 -15.28 -3.26 12.58
C TYR A 60 -15.81 -1.93 12.03
N ASP A 61 -16.01 -0.93 12.89
CA ASP A 61 -16.51 0.38 12.48
C ASP A 61 -15.55 1.08 11.50
N ALA A 62 -14.24 1.01 11.76
CA ALA A 62 -13.21 1.54 10.87
C ALA A 62 -13.23 0.82 9.51
N ALA A 63 -13.37 -0.51 9.48
CA ALA A 63 -13.44 -1.29 8.25
C ALA A 63 -14.69 -0.95 7.43
N VAL A 64 -15.86 -0.80 8.08
CA VAL A 64 -17.12 -0.41 7.42
C VAL A 64 -17.00 0.99 6.84
N LYS A 65 -16.47 1.96 7.59
CA LYS A 65 -16.24 3.34 7.13
C LYS A 65 -15.34 3.36 5.88
N LYS A 66 -14.19 2.67 5.92
CA LYS A 66 -13.26 2.60 4.77
C LYS A 66 -13.89 1.95 3.55
N SER A 67 -14.67 0.89 3.74
CA SER A 67 -15.36 0.20 2.63
C SER A 67 -16.40 1.10 1.96
N ALA A 68 -17.17 1.86 2.74
CA ALA A 68 -18.12 2.83 2.20
C ALA A 68 -17.41 3.95 1.41
N GLN A 69 -16.32 4.50 1.96
CA GLN A 69 -15.51 5.51 1.27
C GLN A 69 -14.91 4.98 -0.03
N MET A 70 -14.43 3.74 -0.04
CA MET A 70 -13.91 3.08 -1.24
C MET A 70 -14.97 3.03 -2.35
N ILE A 71 -16.20 2.63 -2.03
CA ILE A 71 -17.29 2.56 -3.02
C ILE A 71 -17.63 3.96 -3.57
N LEU A 72 -17.62 4.99 -2.72
CA LEU A 72 -17.88 6.36 -3.14
C LEU A 72 -16.81 6.90 -4.08
N LYS A 73 -15.53 6.62 -3.82
CA LYS A 73 -14.39 7.12 -4.63
C LYS A 73 -14.17 6.32 -5.92
N LEU A 74 -14.77 5.14 -6.04
CA LEU A 74 -14.75 4.30 -7.25
C LEU A 74 -15.84 4.68 -8.27
N ARG A 75 -16.86 5.45 -7.87
CA ARG A 75 -17.90 5.99 -8.75
C ARG A 75 -17.44 7.29 -9.39
#